data_AF-A0A2V8PRV9-F1
#
_entry.id   AF-A0A2V8PRV9-F1
#
_cell.length_a   1.000
_cell.length_b   1.000
_cell.length_c   1.000
_cell.angle_alpha   90.00
_cell.angle_beta   90.00
_cell.angle_gamma   90.00
#
_symmetry.space_group_name_H-M   'P 1'
#
loop_
_entity.id
_entity.type
_entity.pdbx_description
1 polymer ?
#
loop_
_entity_poly.entity_id
_entity_poly.type
_entity_poly.pdbx_seq_one_letter_code
_entity_poly.pdbx_strand_id
1 'polypeptide(L)'
;PVPPTIIVNSGTDSLNNTRWTFTNTCSGPYTWIGGANQDWQVPTNWSPIRPTAATASTTDALIFDGNVTPTPIVNNVPTQQIATLRLVNNGIGVTLKTSGANTLTLAGVSGHDLSIPAGTSLTLAGSNALSIALSAGSAANVDGSTPGIRGSIALLQAAHRLTG
;
A
#
# COMPACT_ATOMS: atom_id res chain seq x y z
N PRO A 1 -12.80 -9.43 -39.25
CA PRO A 1 -12.09 -10.41 -38.39
C PRO A 1 -11.64 -9.71 -37.10
N VAL A 2 -12.03 -10.22 -35.94
CA VAL A 2 -11.50 -9.73 -34.66
C VAL A 2 -10.06 -10.23 -34.55
N PRO A 3 -9.05 -9.39 -34.27
CA PRO A 3 -7.69 -9.85 -34.08
C PRO A 3 -7.63 -10.91 -32.97
N PRO A 4 -6.83 -11.99 -33.13
CA PRO A 4 -6.65 -12.96 -32.07
C PRO A 4 -6.10 -12.25 -30.82
N THR A 5 -6.80 -12.42 -29.70
CA THR A 5 -6.38 -11.88 -28.41
C THR A 5 -5.71 -13.00 -27.62
N ILE A 6 -4.48 -12.76 -27.17
CA ILE A 6 -3.77 -13.65 -26.24
C ILE A 6 -3.83 -12.97 -24.87
N ILE A 7 -4.47 -13.62 -23.90
CA ILE A 7 -4.47 -13.19 -22.50
C ILE A 7 -3.31 -13.91 -21.82
N VAL A 8 -2.34 -13.14 -21.35
CA VAL A 8 -1.18 -13.66 -20.62
C VAL A 8 -1.37 -13.32 -19.14
N ASN A 9 -1.59 -14.32 -18.30
CA ASN A 9 -1.87 -14.12 -16.86
C ASN A 9 -0.59 -13.88 -16.02
N SER A 10 0.59 -14.03 -16.61
CA SER A 10 1.89 -13.79 -15.96
C SER A 10 3.02 -13.67 -17.00
N GLY A 11 3.93 -12.70 -16.83
CA GLY A 11 5.13 -12.55 -17.66
C GLY A 11 6.02 -11.41 -17.15
N THR A 12 7.31 -11.43 -17.52
CA THR A 12 8.28 -10.35 -17.23
C THR A 12 8.47 -9.50 -18.48
N ASP A 13 8.50 -8.17 -18.34
CA ASP A 13 8.79 -7.24 -19.42
C ASP A 13 10.30 -7.20 -19.75
N SER A 14 10.82 -8.28 -20.32
CA SER A 14 12.16 -8.22 -20.88
C SER A 14 12.16 -7.30 -22.13
N LEU A 15 13.18 -6.44 -22.26
CA LEU A 15 13.36 -5.40 -23.30
C LEU A 15 13.35 -5.92 -24.77
N ASN A 16 13.18 -7.22 -24.97
CA ASN A 16 13.12 -7.92 -26.25
C ASN A 16 11.68 -8.09 -26.79
N ASN A 17 10.66 -7.61 -26.10
CA ASN A 17 9.25 -7.76 -26.51
C ASN A 17 8.65 -6.49 -27.15
N THR A 18 9.34 -5.90 -28.13
CA THR A 18 8.98 -4.63 -28.79
C THR A 18 7.68 -4.65 -29.61
N ARG A 19 7.01 -5.80 -29.72
CA ARG A 19 5.71 -5.98 -30.41
C ARG A 19 4.57 -6.39 -29.48
N TRP A 20 4.81 -6.48 -28.18
CA TRP A 20 3.81 -6.85 -27.17
C TRP A 20 3.60 -5.69 -26.20
N THR A 21 2.36 -5.25 -26.05
CA THR A 21 1.99 -4.32 -24.98
C THR A 21 1.61 -5.14 -23.75
N PHE A 22 2.51 -5.22 -22.77
CA PHE A 22 2.15 -5.76 -21.46
C PHE A 22 1.26 -4.75 -20.75
N THR A 23 -0.02 -5.07 -20.61
CA THR A 23 -0.91 -4.32 -19.74
C THR A 23 -0.95 -5.06 -18.41
N ASN A 24 -0.32 -4.49 -17.38
CA ASN A 24 -0.46 -5.05 -16.03
C ASN A 24 -1.89 -4.78 -15.54
N THR A 25 -2.77 -5.76 -15.74
CA THR A 25 -4.20 -5.68 -15.35
C THR A 25 -4.43 -6.05 -13.89
N CYS A 26 -3.40 -6.52 -13.19
CA CYS A 26 -3.44 -6.76 -11.75
C CYS A 26 -3.27 -5.43 -11.00
N SER A 27 -4.32 -4.60 -10.99
CA SER A 27 -4.52 -3.61 -9.94
C SER A 27 -5.16 -4.32 -8.75
N GLY A 28 -4.62 -4.15 -7.55
CA GLY A 28 -5.22 -4.64 -6.31
C GLY A 28 -6.73 -4.31 -6.19
N PRO A 29 -7.41 -4.94 -5.23
CA PRO A 29 -6.94 -4.90 -3.86
C PRO A 29 -5.99 -6.04 -3.47
N TYR A 30 -4.95 -5.69 -2.71
CA TYR A 30 -4.04 -6.62 -2.06
C TYR A 30 -4.13 -6.45 -0.56
N THR A 31 -4.51 -7.52 0.14
CA THR A 31 -4.64 -7.54 1.59
C THR A 31 -3.36 -8.08 2.22
N TRP A 32 -2.82 -7.37 3.21
CA TRP A 32 -1.68 -7.84 3.98
C TRP A 32 -2.04 -9.07 4.81
N ILE A 33 -1.31 -10.16 4.59
CA ILE A 33 -1.44 -11.39 5.36
C ILE A 33 -0.19 -11.69 6.20
N GLY A 34 0.88 -10.89 6.06
CA GLY A 34 2.15 -11.11 6.75
C GLY A 34 2.93 -12.30 6.20
N GLY A 35 4.03 -12.66 6.87
CA GLY A 35 4.88 -13.78 6.46
C GLY A 35 6.36 -13.50 6.65
N ALA A 36 7.17 -13.82 5.63
CA ALA A 36 8.62 -13.73 5.72
C ALA A 36 9.07 -12.30 6.07
N ASN A 37 9.73 -12.17 7.23
CA ASN A 37 10.30 -10.94 7.77
C ASN A 37 9.31 -9.75 7.91
N GLN A 38 8.02 -9.99 7.75
CA GLN A 38 7.01 -8.94 7.61
C GLN A 38 7.40 -7.88 6.56
N ASP A 39 8.06 -8.31 5.49
CA ASP A 39 8.62 -7.41 4.48
C ASP A 39 7.54 -6.96 3.48
N TRP A 40 7.35 -5.65 3.35
CA TRP A 40 6.40 -5.01 2.42
C TRP A 40 6.59 -5.48 0.98
N GLN A 41 7.84 -5.73 0.58
CA GLN A 41 8.24 -6.01 -0.79
C GLN A 41 8.11 -7.50 -1.16
N VAL A 42 7.82 -8.38 -0.21
CA VAL A 42 7.67 -9.81 -0.48
C VAL A 42 6.26 -10.08 -1.02
N PRO A 43 6.10 -10.55 -2.29
CA PRO A 43 4.80 -10.76 -2.94
C PRO A 43 3.82 -11.63 -2.15
N THR A 44 4.32 -12.67 -1.49
CA THR A 44 3.52 -13.65 -0.75
C THR A 44 3.07 -13.16 0.62
N ASN A 45 3.53 -11.98 1.08
CA ASN A 45 2.99 -11.34 2.29
C ASN A 45 1.66 -10.61 2.02
N TRP A 46 1.22 -10.61 0.76
CA TRP A 46 -0.03 -10.04 0.28
C TRP A 46 -0.94 -11.13 -0.32
N SER A 47 -2.25 -10.94 -0.20
CA SER A 47 -3.28 -11.80 -0.79
C SER A 47 -4.29 -10.99 -1.61
N PRO A 48 -4.56 -11.34 -2.89
CA PRO A 48 -3.80 -12.28 -3.70
C PRO A 48 -2.30 -11.92 -3.77
N ILE A 49 -1.45 -12.85 -4.23
CA ILE A 49 0.00 -12.58 -4.35
C ILE A 49 0.20 -11.30 -5.17
N ARG A 50 0.94 -10.33 -4.60
CA ARG A 50 1.18 -9.02 -5.22
C ARG A 50 2.41 -9.09 -6.15
N PRO A 51 2.23 -9.17 -7.48
CA PRO A 51 3.32 -9.47 -8.42
C PRO A 51 4.37 -8.34 -8.54
N THR A 52 4.04 -7.13 -8.09
CA THR A 52 4.76 -5.87 -8.37
C THR A 52 5.29 -5.18 -7.11
N ALA A 53 5.51 -5.94 -6.02
CA ALA A 53 5.47 -5.42 -4.65
C ALA A 53 6.45 -4.28 -4.26
N ALA A 54 7.38 -3.88 -5.13
CA ALA A 54 8.33 -2.79 -4.84
C ALA A 54 8.54 -1.75 -5.94
N THR A 55 8.37 -2.03 -7.23
CA THR A 55 9.01 -1.21 -8.27
C THR A 55 8.19 -0.82 -9.50
N ALA A 56 6.94 -1.28 -9.67
CA ALA A 56 6.25 -1.06 -10.96
C ALA A 56 4.76 -0.66 -10.89
N SER A 57 4.07 -0.85 -9.77
CA SER A 57 2.62 -0.64 -9.76
C SER A 57 2.21 0.62 -9.03
N THR A 58 1.86 1.64 -9.81
CA THR A 58 1.29 2.91 -9.35
C THR A 58 -0.20 2.82 -9.02
N THR A 59 -0.83 1.69 -9.35
CA THR A 59 -2.29 1.48 -9.28
C THR A 59 -2.72 0.53 -8.15
N ASP A 60 -1.78 0.12 -7.28
CA ASP A 60 -2.09 -0.82 -6.22
C ASP A 60 -3.01 -0.21 -5.15
N ALA A 61 -4.08 -0.94 -4.83
CA ALA A 61 -4.87 -0.71 -3.63
C ALA A 61 -4.41 -1.68 -2.53
N LEU A 62 -3.75 -1.16 -1.49
CA LEU A 62 -3.22 -1.96 -0.38
C LEU A 62 -4.13 -1.87 0.84
N ILE A 63 -4.45 -3.03 1.41
CA ILE A 63 -5.41 -3.18 2.49
C ILE A 63 -4.74 -3.87 3.68
N PHE A 64 -4.95 -3.32 4.87
CA PHE A 64 -4.69 -3.99 6.14
C PHE A 64 -6.05 -4.25 6.79
N ASP A 65 -6.47 -5.51 6.90
CA ASP A 65 -7.80 -5.88 7.38
C ASP A 65 -7.84 -6.49 8.78
N GLY A 66 -6.67 -6.82 9.33
CA GLY A 66 -6.53 -7.34 10.68
C GLY A 66 -7.06 -8.77 10.87
N ASN A 67 -7.63 -9.40 9.82
CA ASN A 67 -8.23 -10.73 9.93
C ASN A 67 -7.17 -11.81 10.13
N VAL A 68 -6.04 -11.68 9.41
CA VAL A 68 -4.90 -12.59 9.52
C VAL A 68 -3.83 -12.03 10.45
N THR A 69 -3.51 -10.75 10.32
CA THR A 69 -2.50 -10.07 11.15
C THR A 69 -3.09 -8.81 11.80
N PRO A 70 -3.60 -8.89 13.05
CA PRO A 70 -4.24 -7.76 13.73
C PRO A 70 -3.30 -6.58 14.06
N THR A 71 -2.02 -6.86 14.33
CA THR A 71 -1.03 -5.85 14.75
C THR A 71 0.28 -5.97 13.96
N PRO A 72 0.27 -5.76 12.63
CA PRO A 72 1.45 -5.98 11.80
C PRO A 72 2.52 -4.91 12.03
N ILE A 73 3.76 -5.34 12.25
CA ILE A 73 4.96 -4.51 12.11
C ILE A 73 5.54 -4.80 10.73
N VAL A 74 5.26 -3.93 9.76
CA VAL A 74 5.67 -4.09 8.36
C VAL A 74 6.99 -3.38 8.13
N ASN A 75 7.95 -4.12 7.59
CA ASN A 75 9.30 -3.66 7.35
C ASN A 75 9.53 -3.32 5.88
N ASN A 76 10.61 -2.58 5.61
CA ASN A 76 11.13 -2.33 4.28
C ASN A 76 10.12 -1.66 3.32
N VAL A 77 9.30 -0.73 3.80
CA VAL A 77 8.46 0.10 2.93
C VAL A 77 9.38 0.89 1.97
N PRO A 78 9.32 0.65 0.65
CA PRO A 78 10.21 1.29 -0.32
C PRO A 78 9.72 2.70 -0.67
N THR A 79 10.55 3.45 -1.41
CA THR A 79 10.04 4.59 -2.16
C THR A 79 9.23 4.08 -3.34
N GLN A 80 7.93 4.33 -3.36
CA GLN A 80 7.03 3.87 -4.42
C GLN A 80 5.77 4.74 -4.48
N GLN A 81 5.04 4.65 -5.59
CA GLN A 81 3.69 5.17 -5.73
C GLN A 81 2.69 4.01 -5.71
N ILE A 82 1.54 4.20 -5.06
CA ILE A 82 0.37 3.29 -5.08
C ILE A 82 -0.92 4.10 -5.22
N ALA A 83 -2.04 3.44 -5.52
CA ALA A 83 -3.33 4.11 -5.58
C ALA A 83 -3.85 4.44 -4.17
N THR A 84 -3.96 3.43 -3.29
CA THR A 84 -4.55 3.64 -1.96
C THR A 84 -3.87 2.79 -0.88
N LEU A 85 -3.81 3.30 0.34
CA LEU A 85 -3.50 2.57 1.57
C LEU A 85 -4.70 2.65 2.53
N ARG A 86 -5.27 1.49 2.87
CA ARG A 86 -6.52 1.42 3.65
C ARG A 86 -6.38 0.47 4.82
N LEU A 87 -6.67 0.95 6.01
CA LEU A 87 -6.96 0.10 7.16
C LEU A 87 -8.46 -0.17 7.16
N VAL A 88 -8.84 -1.43 7.38
CA VAL A 88 -10.23 -1.85 7.46
C VAL A 88 -10.45 -2.73 8.69
N ASN A 89 -11.70 -2.80 9.14
CA ASN A 89 -12.15 -3.41 10.38
C ASN A 89 -11.63 -2.71 11.64
N ASN A 90 -12.42 -2.78 12.73
CA ASN A 90 -12.05 -2.15 13.99
C ASN A 90 -10.94 -2.95 14.70
N GLY A 91 -10.06 -2.27 15.43
CA GLY A 91 -9.06 -2.88 16.30
C GLY A 91 -7.71 -3.19 15.63
N ILE A 92 -7.55 -2.86 14.35
CA ILE A 92 -6.28 -3.06 13.65
C ILE A 92 -5.27 -1.94 13.95
N GLY A 93 -4.04 -2.32 14.29
CA GLY A 93 -2.93 -1.39 14.53
C GLY A 93 -1.71 -1.72 13.67
N VAL A 94 -1.48 -0.93 12.63
CA VAL A 94 -0.40 -1.14 11.65
C VAL A 94 0.80 -0.28 12.01
N THR A 95 1.99 -0.87 12.07
CA THR A 95 3.25 -0.14 12.15
C THR A 95 4.02 -0.30 10.84
N LEU A 96 4.37 0.81 10.19
CA LEU A 96 5.20 0.83 9.00
C LEU A 96 6.62 1.30 9.33
N LYS A 97 7.61 0.56 8.86
CA LYS A 97 9.03 0.86 8.96
C LYS A 97 9.69 0.82 7.60
N THR A 98 10.75 1.58 7.45
CA THR A 98 11.53 1.63 6.22
C THR A 98 13.03 1.45 6.47
N SER A 99 13.75 0.97 5.46
CA SER A 99 15.19 0.71 5.53
C SER A 99 16.05 1.95 5.27
N GLY A 100 15.47 3.02 4.74
CA GLY A 100 16.13 4.30 4.47
C GLY A 100 15.14 5.46 4.43
N ALA A 101 15.58 6.67 4.09
CA ALA A 101 14.66 7.80 3.94
C ALA A 101 13.79 7.60 2.68
N ASN A 102 12.54 7.17 2.87
CA ASN A 102 11.66 6.76 1.77
C ASN A 102 10.36 7.56 1.72
N THR A 103 9.77 7.62 0.52
CA THR A 103 8.46 8.26 0.28
C THR A 103 7.48 7.28 -0.33
N LEU A 104 6.36 7.06 0.34
CA LEU A 104 5.19 6.36 -0.19
C LEU A 104 4.20 7.38 -0.73
N THR A 105 4.08 7.47 -2.05
CA THR A 105 3.15 8.38 -2.72
C THR A 105 1.81 7.68 -2.95
N LEU A 106 0.73 8.35 -2.58
CA LEU A 106 -0.65 7.92 -2.82
C LEU A 106 -1.23 8.81 -3.93
N ALA A 107 -1.70 8.19 -5.01
CA ALA A 107 -2.13 8.86 -6.24
C ALA A 107 -3.38 8.19 -6.83
N GLY A 108 -4.33 7.85 -5.95
CA GLY A 108 -5.64 7.39 -6.36
C GLY A 108 -6.45 8.52 -7.02
N VAL A 109 -7.41 8.15 -7.85
CA VAL A 109 -8.19 9.10 -8.66
C VAL A 109 -9.57 9.39 -8.06
N SER A 110 -9.96 8.73 -6.97
CA SER A 110 -11.29 8.91 -6.35
C SER A 110 -11.33 8.43 -4.91
N GLY A 111 -12.10 9.13 -4.07
CA GLY A 111 -12.32 8.75 -2.67
C GLY A 111 -11.17 9.18 -1.77
N HIS A 112 -10.89 8.38 -0.73
CA HIS A 112 -9.77 8.61 0.18
C HIS A 112 -8.65 7.64 -0.16
N ASP A 113 -7.49 8.18 -0.51
CA ASP A 113 -6.31 7.42 -0.89
C ASP A 113 -5.58 6.90 0.35
N LEU A 114 -5.59 7.68 1.43
CA LEU A 114 -5.26 7.22 2.77
C LEU A 114 -6.55 7.07 3.57
N SER A 115 -6.84 5.86 4.05
CA SER A 115 -8.03 5.59 4.86
C SER A 115 -7.65 4.95 6.19
N ILE A 116 -7.85 5.68 7.28
CA ILE A 116 -7.63 5.26 8.66
C ILE A 116 -8.94 5.51 9.42
N PRO A 117 -9.90 4.58 9.32
CA PRO A 117 -11.21 4.75 9.94
C PRO A 117 -11.14 4.64 11.47
N ALA A 118 -12.26 4.98 12.11
CA ALA A 118 -12.46 4.85 13.55
C ALA A 118 -12.03 3.48 14.07
N GLY A 119 -11.22 3.47 15.13
CA GLY A 119 -10.84 2.23 15.81
C GLY A 119 -9.64 1.55 15.18
N THR A 120 -8.98 2.22 14.22
CA THR A 120 -7.75 1.75 13.58
C THR A 120 -6.60 2.70 13.87
N SER A 121 -5.37 2.20 13.84
CA SER A 121 -4.18 3.03 14.05
C SER A 121 -3.08 2.72 13.03
N LEU A 122 -2.46 3.78 12.52
CA LEU A 122 -1.27 3.72 11.69
C LEU A 122 -0.10 4.37 12.45
N THR A 123 1.00 3.64 12.59
CA THR A 123 2.23 4.14 13.20
C THR A 123 3.34 4.15 12.17
N LEU A 124 3.97 5.30 11.93
CA LEU A 124 5.26 5.38 11.22
C LEU A 124 6.37 5.36 12.26
N ALA A 125 7.27 4.38 12.18
CA ALA A 125 8.29 4.16 13.19
C ALA A 125 9.64 3.76 12.58
N GLY A 126 10.65 3.71 13.45
CA GLY A 126 12.02 3.35 13.11
C GLY A 126 12.92 4.59 13.03
N SER A 127 14.22 4.35 12.93
CA SER A 127 15.23 5.42 12.86
C SER A 127 15.28 6.13 11.49
N ASN A 128 14.66 5.54 10.47
CA ASN A 128 14.62 6.07 9.12
C ASN A 128 13.29 6.79 8.86
N ALA A 129 13.36 7.98 8.28
CA ALA A 129 12.16 8.76 7.98
C ALA A 129 11.34 8.10 6.86
N LEU A 130 10.04 7.99 7.08
CA LEU A 130 9.04 7.60 6.08
C LEU A 130 8.10 8.79 5.88
N SER A 131 8.00 9.26 4.64
CA SER A 131 7.01 10.26 4.23
C SER A 131 5.85 9.56 3.53
N ILE A 132 4.62 9.83 3.94
CA ILE A 132 3.42 9.48 3.16
C ILE A 132 3.00 10.76 2.43
N ALA A 133 3.00 10.74 1.12
CA ALA A 133 2.68 11.88 0.28
C ALA A 133 1.37 11.65 -0.48
N LEU A 134 0.42 12.57 -0.35
CA LEU A 134 -0.80 12.63 -1.15
C LEU A 134 -0.51 13.43 -2.42
N SER A 135 -0.89 12.91 -3.57
CA SER A 135 -0.79 13.64 -4.84
C SER A 135 -1.86 14.72 -4.92
N ALA A 136 -1.71 15.67 -5.85
CA ALA A 136 -2.74 16.68 -6.07
C ALA A 136 -4.09 16.02 -6.39
N GLY A 137 -5.13 16.38 -5.64
CA GLY A 137 -6.48 15.80 -5.77
C GLY A 137 -6.72 14.54 -4.94
N SER A 138 -5.68 13.98 -4.31
CA SER A 138 -5.80 12.90 -3.33
C SER A 138 -6.31 13.42 -1.98
N ALA A 139 -7.04 12.58 -1.24
CA ALA A 139 -7.52 12.92 0.10
C ALA A 139 -7.12 11.85 1.12
N ALA A 140 -6.86 12.27 2.36
CA ALA A 140 -6.74 11.40 3.51
C ALA A 140 -7.98 11.50 4.41
N ASN A 141 -8.44 10.35 4.89
CA ASN A 141 -9.44 10.27 5.95
C ASN A 141 -8.81 9.63 7.18
N VAL A 142 -8.76 10.39 8.27
CA VAL A 142 -8.34 9.94 9.60
C VAL A 142 -9.48 10.19 10.55
N ASP A 143 -10.54 9.39 10.41
CA ASP A 143 -11.65 9.20 11.36
C ASP A 143 -12.81 8.46 10.68
N GLY A 144 -13.51 7.61 11.43
CA GLY A 144 -14.77 7.02 11.00
C GLY A 144 -15.92 7.82 11.57
N SER A 145 -17.11 7.70 10.99
CA SER A 145 -18.33 8.41 11.41
C SER A 145 -18.85 8.03 12.82
N THR A 146 -18.10 7.25 13.60
CA THR A 146 -18.49 6.76 14.93
C THR A 146 -18.04 7.74 16.02
N PRO A 147 -18.96 8.36 16.78
CA PRO A 147 -18.60 9.28 17.86
C PRO A 147 -17.71 8.62 18.92
N GLY A 148 -16.61 9.28 19.29
CA GLY A 148 -15.72 8.85 20.39
C GLY A 148 -14.70 7.77 20.05
N ILE A 149 -14.79 7.15 18.87
CA ILE A 149 -13.76 6.23 18.37
C ILE A 149 -13.12 6.88 17.15
N ARG A 150 -11.82 7.14 17.22
CA ARG A 150 -11.08 7.85 16.18
C ARG A 150 -10.10 6.95 15.45
N GLY A 151 -9.80 7.30 14.21
CA GLY A 151 -8.59 6.85 13.54
C GLY A 151 -7.40 7.58 14.14
N SER A 152 -6.21 6.98 14.13
CA SER A 152 -5.02 7.65 14.66
C SER A 152 -3.80 7.42 13.81
N ILE A 153 -2.98 8.47 13.70
CA ILE A 153 -1.63 8.39 13.14
C ILE A 153 -0.63 8.73 14.24
N ALA A 154 0.38 7.89 14.43
CA ALA A 154 1.53 8.16 15.29
C ALA A 154 2.83 8.22 14.47
N LEU A 155 3.69 9.18 14.78
CA LEU A 155 4.98 9.40 14.14
C LEU A 155 6.07 9.28 15.21
N LEU A 156 6.91 8.25 15.16
CA LEU A 156 7.82 7.89 16.26
C LEU A 156 9.27 7.74 15.76
N GLN A 157 10.26 8.21 16.52
CA GLN A 157 11.71 7.96 16.37
C GLN A 157 12.44 8.64 15.20
N ALA A 158 11.76 9.03 14.12
CA ALA A 158 12.37 9.83 13.04
C ALA A 158 11.46 10.99 12.60
N ALA A 159 11.96 11.81 11.67
CA ALA A 159 11.21 12.89 11.03
C ALA A 159 10.19 12.35 10.00
N HIS A 160 9.32 11.45 10.46
CA HIS A 160 8.18 10.98 9.67
C HIS A 160 7.22 12.13 9.41
N ARG A 161 6.50 12.07 8.28
CA ARG A 161 5.55 13.11 7.90
C ARG A 161 4.44 12.58 7.01
N LEU A 162 3.28 13.19 7.14
CA LEU A 162 2.22 13.16 6.15
C LEU A 162 2.27 14.49 5.40
N THR A 163 2.28 14.45 4.06
CA THR A 163 2.28 15.64 3.20
C THR A 163 1.17 15.51 2.16
N GLY A 164 0.57 16.63 1.76
CA GLY A 164 -0.49 16.70 0.74
C GLY A 164 -0.79 18.14 0.37
#